data_AF-A0A6V7PKF6-F1
#
_entry.id   AF-A0A6V7PKF6-F1
#
_cell.length_a   1.000
_cell.length_b   1.000
_cell.length_c   1.000
_cell.angle_alpha   90.00
_cell.angle_beta   90.00
_cell.angle_gamma   90.00
#
_symmetry.space_group_name_H-M   'P 1'
#
loop_
_entity.id
_entity.type
_entity.pdbx_description
1 polymer ?
#
loop_
_entity_poly.entity_id
_entity_poly.type
_entity_poly.pdbx_seq_one_letter_code
_entity_poly.pdbx_strand_id
1 'polypeptide(L)'
;MADTLNEIVLLDDGLAACVPPEAFLHAWHAACADSSSPTVLVPSGSTFMLKQLNFEGPCKSNIHFQVDGNIVAPNMVWSKNADHWITFSNVDGLNIDGSVLFILKCSNVQLSNLKFINSPRMHVSIYQTVGAQIRGLTITSPEFSPNTDGLHVEKSQHVEILDSIIGTGDDCVSIGTETYDVNVTRITCGPGHGIRNYNLKLQKHWKLGKDDSEAIVEQINVSYCKFAGTTNGVRIKTWQGGSGYAKEITFSHITLYSVEKPIVIDQYYCVGDHNNCENKTSAVQVRDVHYSEVKGTSSSGIAISLACSETTPCAGITMENINIQSTNQGGDETTTCYNAQVNKKGYVVPSISCPT
;
A
#
# COMPACT_ATOMS: atom_id res chain seq x y z
N MET A 1 -0.28 -31.98 -15.77
CA MET A 1 0.83 -31.74 -16.72
C MET A 1 1.04 -30.25 -16.72
N ALA A 2 2.27 -29.74 -16.57
CA ALA A 2 2.50 -28.30 -16.67
C ALA A 2 2.22 -27.87 -18.11
N ASP A 3 1.22 -27.02 -18.35
CA ASP A 3 1.07 -26.31 -19.62
C ASP A 3 2.14 -25.20 -19.64
N THR A 4 3.38 -25.62 -19.86
CA THR A 4 4.49 -24.74 -20.14
C THR A 4 4.20 -23.96 -21.42
N LEU A 5 4.53 -22.67 -21.46
CA LEU A 5 4.56 -21.80 -22.65
C LEU A 5 5.58 -22.27 -23.73
N ASN A 6 5.87 -23.58 -23.82
CA ASN A 6 6.88 -24.21 -24.65
C ASN A 6 6.53 -24.26 -26.15
N GLU A 7 5.32 -23.86 -26.56
CA GLU A 7 4.97 -23.71 -27.98
C GLU A 7 5.14 -22.29 -28.53
N ILE A 8 5.76 -21.40 -27.77
CA ILE A 8 6.08 -20.06 -28.26
C ILE A 8 7.54 -20.05 -28.72
N VAL A 9 7.72 -20.04 -30.04
CA VAL A 9 9.02 -19.92 -30.71
C VAL A 9 9.79 -18.74 -30.12
N LEU A 10 10.82 -19.04 -29.32
CA LEU A 10 11.79 -18.08 -28.83
C LEU A 10 12.68 -17.67 -30.01
N LEU A 11 12.68 -16.39 -30.38
CA LEU A 11 13.79 -15.81 -31.12
C LEU A 11 14.93 -15.64 -30.12
N ASP A 12 15.85 -16.61 -30.18
CA ASP A 12 17.14 -16.61 -29.50
C ASP A 12 17.95 -15.41 -29.99
N ASP A 13 18.05 -14.33 -29.19
CA ASP A 13 18.97 -13.19 -29.42
C ASP A 13 19.14 -12.25 -28.20
N GLY A 14 18.75 -12.67 -26.98
CA GLY A 14 18.88 -11.79 -25.79
C GLY A 14 18.03 -10.51 -25.82
N LEU A 15 17.11 -10.40 -26.78
CA LEU A 15 16.06 -9.39 -26.88
C LEU A 15 14.77 -9.93 -26.24
N ALA A 16 14.01 -9.08 -25.55
CA ALA A 16 12.69 -9.46 -25.04
C ALA A 16 11.82 -9.99 -26.18
N ALA A 17 11.32 -11.22 -26.06
CA ALA A 17 10.41 -11.78 -27.05
C ALA A 17 9.08 -11.01 -26.98
N CYS A 18 8.70 -10.37 -28.08
CA CYS A 18 7.36 -9.81 -28.27
C CYS A 18 6.37 -10.96 -28.47
N VAL A 19 5.95 -11.58 -27.37
CA VAL A 19 4.94 -12.63 -27.43
C VAL A 19 3.56 -12.02 -27.59
N PRO A 20 2.73 -12.51 -28.53
CA PRO A 20 1.35 -12.06 -28.66
C PRO A 20 0.60 -12.24 -27.33
N PRO A 21 -0.13 -11.22 -26.83
CA PRO A 21 -0.93 -11.30 -25.60
C PRO A 21 -1.85 -12.52 -25.53
N GLU A 22 -2.30 -12.99 -26.69
CA GLU A 22 -3.17 -14.15 -26.88
C GLU A 22 -2.58 -15.43 -26.31
N ALA A 23 -1.25 -15.59 -26.31
CA ALA A 23 -0.62 -16.80 -25.83
C ALA A 23 -0.67 -16.92 -24.30
N PHE A 24 -0.51 -15.81 -23.58
CA PHE A 24 -0.67 -15.78 -22.11
C PHE A 24 -2.14 -16.03 -21.71
N LEU A 25 -3.09 -15.42 -22.43
CA LEU A 25 -4.51 -15.65 -22.17
C LEU A 25 -4.94 -17.08 -22.51
N HIS A 26 -4.39 -17.67 -23.56
CA HIS A 26 -4.67 -19.06 -23.90
C HIS A 26 -4.16 -20.02 -22.81
N ALA A 27 -2.90 -19.87 -22.38
CA ALA A 27 -2.36 -20.67 -21.28
C ALA A 27 -3.17 -20.49 -19.99
N TRP A 28 -3.58 -19.26 -19.68
CA TRP A 28 -4.46 -18.98 -18.56
C TRP A 28 -5.82 -19.68 -18.67
N HIS A 29 -6.51 -19.59 -19.81
CA HIS A 29 -7.81 -20.24 -19.99
C HIS A 29 -7.74 -21.76 -19.90
N ALA A 30 -6.66 -22.36 -20.43
CA ALA A 30 -6.41 -23.80 -20.32
C ALA A 30 -6.26 -24.21 -18.84
N ALA A 31 -5.41 -23.50 -18.10
CA ALA A 31 -5.23 -23.71 -16.66
C ALA A 31 -6.53 -23.49 -15.87
N CYS A 32 -7.25 -22.41 -16.14
CA CYS A 32 -8.49 -22.07 -15.44
C CYS A 32 -9.61 -23.09 -15.65
N ALA A 33 -9.59 -23.81 -16.79
CA ALA A 33 -10.51 -24.90 -17.08
C ALA A 33 -10.08 -26.26 -16.51
N ASP A 34 -8.88 -26.38 -15.92
CA ASP A 34 -8.35 -27.60 -15.32
C ASP A 34 -8.79 -27.73 -13.85
N SER A 35 -9.06 -28.97 -13.42
CA SER A 35 -9.47 -29.32 -12.06
C SER A 35 -8.32 -29.88 -11.20
N SER A 36 -7.09 -29.93 -11.73
CA SER A 36 -5.91 -30.54 -11.10
C SER A 36 -4.96 -29.55 -10.41
N SER A 37 -5.41 -28.31 -10.19
CA SER A 37 -4.61 -27.21 -9.64
C SER A 37 -3.35 -26.90 -10.46
N PRO A 38 -3.50 -26.41 -11.69
CA PRO A 38 -2.40 -26.27 -12.63
C PRO A 38 -1.48 -25.08 -12.34
N THR A 39 -0.31 -25.10 -12.98
CA THR A 39 0.66 -24.00 -12.99
C THR A 39 0.75 -23.36 -14.37
N VAL A 40 0.60 -22.03 -14.44
CA VAL A 40 0.99 -21.20 -15.58
C VAL A 40 2.40 -20.68 -15.32
N LEU A 41 3.38 -21.10 -16.13
CA LEU A 41 4.80 -20.82 -15.89
C LEU A 41 5.37 -19.80 -16.90
N VAL A 42 5.97 -18.74 -16.39
CA VAL A 42 6.90 -17.87 -17.11
C VAL A 42 8.33 -18.38 -16.83
N PRO A 43 8.96 -19.09 -17.79
CA PRO A 43 10.18 -19.84 -17.52
C PRO A 43 11.40 -18.96 -17.27
N SER A 44 12.33 -19.47 -16.46
CA SER A 44 13.63 -18.85 -16.20
C SER A 44 14.43 -18.65 -17.50
N GLY A 45 15.20 -17.56 -17.56
CA GLY A 45 15.97 -17.18 -18.74
C GLY A 45 15.16 -16.46 -19.83
N SER A 46 13.83 -16.46 -19.75
CA SER A 46 12.97 -15.77 -20.71
C SER A 46 12.58 -14.37 -20.25
N THR A 47 12.43 -13.46 -21.21
CA THR A 47 11.89 -12.12 -20.98
C THR A 47 10.72 -11.86 -21.93
N PHE A 48 9.54 -11.59 -21.37
CA PHE A 48 8.32 -11.36 -22.13
C PHE A 48 7.86 -9.92 -22.00
N MET A 49 7.66 -9.24 -23.12
CA MET A 49 7.04 -7.91 -23.11
C MET A 49 5.52 -8.05 -23.25
N LEU A 50 4.77 -7.69 -22.21
CA LEU A 50 3.32 -7.85 -22.18
C LEU A 50 2.60 -6.51 -22.29
N LYS A 51 1.57 -6.45 -23.13
CA LYS A 51 0.58 -5.37 -23.07
C LYS A 51 -0.33 -5.58 -21.84
N GLN A 52 -1.33 -4.73 -21.71
CA GLN A 52 -2.35 -4.92 -20.68
C GLN A 52 -3.02 -6.29 -20.83
N LEU A 53 -3.13 -7.03 -19.72
CA LEU A 53 -3.77 -8.34 -19.67
C LEU A 53 -4.74 -8.41 -18.49
N ASN A 54 -5.84 -9.15 -18.70
CA ASN A 54 -6.78 -9.53 -17.64
C ASN A 54 -6.92 -11.05 -17.63
N PHE A 55 -6.45 -11.67 -16.55
CA PHE A 55 -6.59 -13.08 -16.25
C PHE A 55 -7.86 -13.28 -15.43
N GLU A 56 -8.93 -13.68 -16.10
CA GLU A 56 -10.28 -13.74 -15.54
C GLU A 56 -10.68 -15.17 -15.17
N GLY A 57 -11.31 -15.32 -14.00
CA GLY A 57 -12.02 -16.52 -13.56
C GLY A 57 -13.55 -16.43 -13.76
N PRO A 58 -14.36 -17.30 -13.14
CA PRO A 58 -13.97 -18.28 -12.13
C PRO A 58 -13.22 -19.48 -12.72
N CYS A 59 -12.31 -20.05 -11.94
CA CYS A 59 -11.53 -21.22 -12.32
C CYS A 59 -12.01 -22.48 -11.58
N LYS A 60 -11.80 -23.65 -12.19
CA LYS A 60 -12.30 -24.92 -11.63
C LYS A 60 -11.50 -25.44 -10.44
N SER A 61 -10.28 -24.98 -10.27
CA SER A 61 -9.39 -25.34 -9.17
C SER A 61 -8.41 -24.20 -8.89
N ASN A 62 -7.66 -24.31 -7.79
CA ASN A 62 -6.62 -23.34 -7.44
C ASN A 62 -5.58 -23.22 -8.57
N ILE A 63 -5.12 -22.03 -8.89
CA ILE A 63 -4.11 -21.82 -9.93
C ILE A 63 -2.84 -21.28 -9.32
N HIS A 64 -1.72 -21.81 -9.79
CA HIS A 64 -0.40 -21.27 -9.51
C HIS A 64 0.12 -20.50 -10.74
N PHE A 65 0.34 -19.19 -10.61
CA PHE A 65 0.99 -18.36 -11.62
C PHE A 65 2.44 -18.14 -11.22
N GLN A 66 3.35 -18.89 -11.83
CA GLN A 66 4.76 -18.90 -11.46
C GLN A 66 5.59 -18.07 -12.44
N VAL A 67 6.31 -17.06 -11.93
CA VAL A 67 7.20 -16.22 -12.73
C VAL A 67 8.66 -16.41 -12.32
N ASP A 68 9.36 -17.28 -13.05
CA ASP A 68 10.79 -17.53 -12.89
C ASP A 68 11.65 -16.67 -13.85
N GLY A 69 11.04 -16.19 -14.94
CA GLY A 69 11.65 -15.27 -15.91
C GLY A 69 11.36 -13.79 -15.63
N ASN A 70 11.40 -12.97 -16.66
CA ASN A 70 11.07 -11.54 -16.58
C ASN A 70 9.80 -11.19 -17.36
N ILE A 71 8.98 -10.33 -16.79
CA ILE A 71 7.86 -9.68 -17.48
C ILE A 71 8.16 -8.18 -17.54
N VAL A 72 8.17 -7.60 -18.74
CA VAL A 72 8.49 -6.18 -18.95
C VAL A 72 7.33 -5.43 -19.60
N ALA A 73 7.06 -4.24 -19.09
CA ALA A 73 6.01 -3.38 -19.65
C ALA A 73 6.53 -2.67 -20.91
N PRO A 74 5.69 -2.45 -21.92
CA PRO A 74 6.02 -1.54 -23.01
C PRO A 74 6.20 -0.11 -22.46
N ASN A 75 6.76 0.78 -23.27
CA ASN A 75 6.94 2.19 -22.86
C ASN A 75 5.60 2.85 -22.45
N MET A 76 5.70 4.00 -21.76
CA MET A 76 4.64 4.76 -21.04
C MET A 76 3.35 5.10 -21.83
N VAL A 77 3.20 4.65 -23.07
CA VAL A 77 2.00 4.78 -23.89
C VAL A 77 0.83 3.95 -23.34
N TRP A 78 1.08 2.79 -22.71
CA TRP A 78 0.01 1.92 -22.20
C TRP A 78 -0.75 2.53 -21.00
N SER A 79 -0.10 3.37 -20.20
CA SER A 79 -0.68 3.94 -18.97
C SER A 79 -1.63 5.11 -19.20
N LYS A 80 -1.91 5.48 -20.46
CA LYS A 80 -2.83 6.59 -20.79
C LYS A 80 -4.30 6.19 -20.69
N ASN A 81 -4.62 4.91 -20.92
CA ASN A 81 -6.01 4.44 -21.06
C ASN A 81 -6.39 3.33 -20.05
N ALA A 82 -5.48 2.94 -19.17
CA ALA A 82 -5.69 1.86 -18.21
C ALA A 82 -5.06 2.20 -16.86
N ASP A 83 -5.76 1.87 -15.79
CA ASP A 83 -5.27 2.07 -14.42
C ASP A 83 -4.34 0.93 -13.96
N HIS A 84 -4.42 -0.25 -14.59
CA HIS A 84 -3.68 -1.46 -14.21
C HIS A 84 -3.10 -2.19 -15.43
N TRP A 85 -1.92 -2.78 -15.28
CA TRP A 85 -1.20 -3.47 -16.35
C TRP A 85 -1.56 -4.96 -16.45
N ILE A 86 -1.50 -5.70 -15.34
CA ILE A 86 -1.78 -7.15 -15.32
C ILE A 86 -2.79 -7.44 -14.22
N THR A 87 -4.05 -7.61 -14.59
CA THR A 87 -5.12 -7.87 -13.62
C THR A 87 -5.39 -9.37 -13.50
N PHE A 88 -5.55 -9.85 -12.28
CA PHE A 88 -6.22 -11.12 -11.99
C PHE A 88 -7.59 -10.81 -11.38
N SER A 89 -8.65 -11.38 -11.97
CA SER A 89 -10.02 -11.06 -11.56
C SER A 89 -10.90 -12.28 -11.34
N ASN A 90 -11.72 -12.25 -10.29
CA ASN A 90 -12.74 -13.27 -9.99
C ASN A 90 -12.17 -14.69 -9.82
N VAL A 91 -11.01 -14.83 -9.16
CA VAL A 91 -10.33 -16.13 -8.94
C VAL A 91 -10.40 -16.53 -7.47
N ASP A 92 -10.79 -17.77 -7.21
CA ASP A 92 -10.67 -18.40 -5.89
C ASP A 92 -9.46 -19.34 -5.88
N GLY A 93 -8.58 -19.21 -4.89
CA GLY A 93 -7.37 -20.03 -4.76
C GLY A 93 -6.26 -19.66 -5.74
N LEU A 94 -5.80 -18.40 -5.71
CA LEU A 94 -4.74 -17.89 -6.58
C LEU A 94 -3.39 -17.83 -5.85
N ASN A 95 -2.39 -18.58 -6.31
CA ASN A 95 -1.00 -18.47 -5.83
C ASN A 95 -0.12 -17.82 -6.90
N ILE A 96 0.72 -16.85 -6.53
CA ILE A 96 1.61 -16.15 -7.45
C ILE A 96 3.02 -16.05 -6.87
N ASP A 97 4.01 -16.44 -7.68
CA ASP A 97 5.43 -16.21 -7.44
C ASP A 97 6.04 -15.33 -8.55
N GLY A 98 6.98 -14.43 -8.22
CA GLY A 98 7.72 -13.55 -9.16
C GLY A 98 7.18 -12.12 -9.40
N SER A 99 6.42 -11.78 -10.46
CA SER A 99 6.04 -10.35 -10.73
C SER A 99 4.61 -10.19 -11.27
N VAL A 100 3.69 -9.52 -10.54
CA VAL A 100 2.27 -9.33 -10.94
C VAL A 100 1.61 -8.06 -10.37
N LEU A 101 0.66 -7.41 -11.08
CA LEU A 101 0.12 -6.11 -10.66
C LEU A 101 -1.37 -5.85 -10.98
N PHE A 102 -2.24 -6.40 -10.12
CA PHE A 102 -3.58 -5.94 -9.67
C PHE A 102 -4.48 -7.16 -9.39
N ILE A 103 -4.90 -7.34 -8.13
CA ILE A 103 -5.77 -8.44 -7.68
C ILE A 103 -7.16 -7.88 -7.40
N LEU A 104 -8.16 -8.37 -8.13
CA LEU A 104 -9.52 -7.83 -8.13
C LEU A 104 -10.56 -8.93 -7.84
N LYS A 105 -11.37 -8.78 -6.79
CA LYS A 105 -12.49 -9.70 -6.52
C LYS A 105 -12.05 -11.16 -6.42
N CYS A 106 -10.88 -11.41 -5.82
CA CYS A 106 -10.37 -12.76 -5.61
C CYS A 106 -10.63 -13.23 -4.17
N SER A 107 -10.48 -14.53 -3.94
CA SER A 107 -10.46 -15.13 -2.59
C SER A 107 -9.32 -16.11 -2.45
N ASN A 108 -8.81 -16.27 -1.22
CA ASN A 108 -7.74 -17.21 -0.90
C ASN A 108 -6.48 -16.97 -1.76
N VAL A 109 -5.97 -15.74 -1.75
CA VAL A 109 -4.84 -15.27 -2.55
C VAL A 109 -3.53 -15.43 -1.77
N GLN A 110 -2.50 -15.96 -2.42
CA GLN A 110 -1.13 -16.01 -1.90
C GLN A 110 -0.19 -15.36 -2.90
N LEU A 111 0.54 -14.33 -2.46
CA LEU A 111 1.58 -13.65 -3.23
C LEU A 111 2.91 -13.83 -2.52
N SER A 112 3.88 -14.47 -3.16
CA SER A 112 5.14 -14.83 -2.53
C SER A 112 6.35 -14.39 -3.36
N ASN A 113 7.36 -13.85 -2.68
CA ASN A 113 8.68 -13.55 -3.25
C ASN A 113 8.64 -12.66 -4.49
N LEU A 114 7.69 -11.72 -4.55
CA LEU A 114 7.52 -10.91 -5.74
C LEU A 114 8.54 -9.76 -5.80
N LYS A 115 9.12 -9.52 -6.97
CA LYS A 115 10.04 -8.41 -7.23
C LYS A 115 9.45 -7.43 -8.23
N PHE A 116 9.46 -6.14 -7.88
CA PHE A 116 9.02 -5.06 -8.77
C PHE A 116 10.04 -3.94 -8.86
N ILE A 117 10.22 -3.43 -10.08
CA ILE A 117 11.14 -2.32 -10.35
C ILE A 117 10.40 -1.28 -11.20
N ASN A 118 10.36 -0.04 -10.73
CA ASN A 118 9.91 1.13 -11.49
C ASN A 118 8.49 1.00 -12.09
N SER A 119 7.50 0.59 -11.28
CA SER A 119 6.10 0.66 -11.74
C SER A 119 5.74 2.11 -12.08
N PRO A 120 5.05 2.40 -13.19
CA PRO A 120 4.64 3.77 -13.52
C PRO A 120 3.50 4.28 -12.63
N ARG A 121 2.91 3.42 -11.79
CA ARG A 121 1.93 3.72 -10.75
C ARG A 121 2.18 2.79 -9.54
N MET A 122 1.14 2.36 -8.84
CA MET A 122 1.23 1.40 -7.72
C MET A 122 1.89 0.09 -8.16
N HIS A 123 2.53 -0.66 -7.25
CA HIS A 123 3.20 -1.94 -7.55
C HIS A 123 2.35 -3.17 -7.26
N VAL A 124 1.48 -3.12 -6.26
CA VAL A 124 0.52 -4.18 -5.95
C VAL A 124 -0.76 -3.50 -5.49
N SER A 125 -1.91 -3.96 -5.95
CA SER A 125 -3.17 -3.57 -5.32
C SER A 125 -4.07 -4.79 -5.11
N ILE A 126 -4.67 -4.84 -3.93
CA ILE A 126 -5.60 -5.85 -3.45
C ILE A 126 -6.96 -5.15 -3.30
N TYR A 127 -7.91 -5.49 -4.17
CA TYR A 127 -9.19 -4.81 -4.24
C TYR A 127 -10.34 -5.82 -4.18
N GLN A 128 -11.34 -5.56 -3.33
CA GLN A 128 -12.52 -6.44 -3.18
C GLN A 128 -12.14 -7.91 -2.90
N THR A 129 -11.07 -8.14 -2.14
CA THR A 129 -10.49 -9.48 -1.96
C THR A 129 -10.71 -9.97 -0.53
N VAL A 130 -10.98 -11.27 -0.36
CA VAL A 130 -11.16 -11.90 0.96
C VAL A 130 -10.13 -13.00 1.16
N GLY A 131 -9.30 -12.88 2.20
CA GLY A 131 -8.22 -13.82 2.47
C GLY A 131 -7.07 -13.63 1.50
N ALA A 132 -6.14 -12.72 1.81
CA ALA A 132 -4.95 -12.48 1.00
C ALA A 132 -3.70 -12.48 1.89
N GLN A 133 -2.73 -13.33 1.56
CA GLN A 133 -1.42 -13.37 2.20
C GLN A 133 -0.35 -12.92 1.22
N ILE A 134 0.39 -11.89 1.61
CA ILE A 134 1.43 -11.26 0.80
C ILE A 134 2.74 -11.32 1.58
N ARG A 135 3.75 -12.01 1.03
CA ARG A 135 5.01 -12.25 1.70
C ARG A 135 6.22 -12.06 0.79
N GLY A 136 7.32 -11.54 1.33
CA GLY A 136 8.59 -11.53 0.61
C GLY A 136 8.65 -10.54 -0.54
N LEU A 137 7.84 -9.48 -0.52
CA LEU A 137 7.87 -8.47 -1.58
C LEU A 137 9.18 -7.69 -1.55
N THR A 138 9.77 -7.47 -2.71
CA THR A 138 10.88 -6.54 -2.93
C THR A 138 10.48 -5.53 -3.99
N ILE A 139 10.17 -4.31 -3.57
CA ILE A 139 9.78 -3.21 -4.45
C ILE A 139 10.89 -2.16 -4.47
N THR A 140 11.29 -1.71 -5.65
CA THR A 140 12.28 -0.64 -5.83
C THR A 140 11.82 0.34 -6.91
N SER A 141 11.59 1.58 -6.51
CA SER A 141 11.34 2.71 -7.41
C SER A 141 12.12 3.94 -6.94
N PRO A 142 12.40 4.91 -7.84
CA PRO A 142 13.05 6.16 -7.46
C PRO A 142 12.24 6.93 -6.41
N GLU A 143 12.93 7.53 -5.45
CA GLU A 143 12.35 8.30 -4.34
C GLU A 143 11.39 9.42 -4.79
N PHE A 144 11.62 10.01 -5.97
CA PHE A 144 10.83 11.12 -6.49
C PHE A 144 9.78 10.68 -7.52
N SER A 145 9.48 9.38 -7.63
CA SER A 145 8.49 8.86 -8.57
C SER A 145 7.07 9.02 -8.02
N PRO A 146 6.25 9.93 -8.58
CA PRO A 146 4.92 10.23 -8.04
C PRO A 146 3.97 9.05 -8.18
N ASN A 147 3.13 8.81 -7.16
CA ASN A 147 2.04 7.83 -7.19
C ASN A 147 2.48 6.38 -7.43
N THR A 148 3.69 6.05 -6.95
CA THR A 148 4.29 4.73 -7.07
C THR A 148 4.10 3.88 -5.82
N ASP A 149 2.90 3.90 -5.22
CA ASP A 149 2.62 3.17 -3.97
C ASP A 149 3.12 1.72 -4.05
N GLY A 150 3.62 1.20 -2.93
CA GLY A 150 4.11 -0.17 -2.88
C GLY A 150 2.96 -1.16 -2.97
N LEU A 151 2.21 -1.26 -1.88
CA LEU A 151 1.04 -2.14 -1.80
C LEU A 151 -0.18 -1.34 -1.36
N HIS A 152 -1.25 -1.44 -2.12
CA HIS A 152 -2.53 -0.81 -1.81
C HIS A 152 -3.61 -1.86 -1.48
N VAL A 153 -4.36 -1.69 -0.40
CA VAL A 153 -5.47 -2.56 -0.01
C VAL A 153 -6.74 -1.73 0.10
N GLU A 154 -7.83 -2.12 -0.57
CA GLU A 154 -9.13 -1.46 -0.46
C GLU A 154 -10.28 -2.47 -0.60
N LYS A 155 -11.41 -2.22 0.07
CA LYS A 155 -12.61 -3.07 0.03
C LYS A 155 -12.33 -4.54 0.36
N SER A 156 -11.31 -4.82 1.18
CA SER A 156 -10.77 -6.18 1.36
C SER A 156 -10.79 -6.61 2.82
N GLN A 157 -10.78 -7.93 3.05
CA GLN A 157 -10.88 -8.52 4.39
C GLN A 157 -9.88 -9.66 4.58
N HIS A 158 -9.39 -9.84 5.81
CA HIS A 158 -8.44 -10.90 6.17
C HIS A 158 -7.15 -10.82 5.34
N VAL A 159 -6.44 -9.70 5.44
CA VAL A 159 -5.23 -9.44 4.65
C VAL A 159 -3.99 -9.46 5.54
N GLU A 160 -3.02 -10.30 5.19
CA GLU A 160 -1.72 -10.37 5.85
C GLU A 160 -0.61 -9.90 4.91
N ILE A 161 0.19 -8.93 5.35
CA ILE A 161 1.36 -8.41 4.62
C ILE A 161 2.58 -8.60 5.52
N LEU A 162 3.53 -9.43 5.09
CA LEU A 162 4.67 -9.81 5.91
C LEU A 162 6.01 -9.83 5.17
N ASP A 163 7.10 -9.71 5.93
CA ASP A 163 8.48 -9.98 5.49
C ASP A 163 8.87 -9.30 4.17
N SER A 164 8.65 -7.98 4.05
CA SER A 164 8.82 -7.28 2.76
C SER A 164 9.70 -6.03 2.86
N ILE A 165 10.35 -5.69 1.75
CA ILE A 165 11.18 -4.50 1.57
C ILE A 165 10.59 -3.66 0.44
N ILE A 166 10.17 -2.44 0.75
CA ILE A 166 9.42 -1.58 -0.16
C ILE A 166 10.06 -0.20 -0.19
N GLY A 167 10.75 0.11 -1.28
CA GLY A 167 11.25 1.45 -1.60
C GLY A 167 10.49 2.02 -2.79
N THR A 168 9.80 3.14 -2.60
CA THR A 168 8.95 3.77 -3.61
C THR A 168 9.12 5.29 -3.60
N GLY A 169 8.37 6.02 -4.43
CA GLY A 169 8.24 7.47 -4.30
C GLY A 169 6.94 7.92 -3.62
N ASP A 170 6.04 6.98 -3.29
CA ASP A 170 4.75 7.27 -2.63
C ASP A 170 4.57 6.44 -1.33
N ASP A 171 3.33 6.11 -0.94
CA ASP A 171 3.02 5.28 0.24
C ASP A 171 3.66 3.87 0.13
N CYS A 172 4.26 3.39 1.22
CA CYS A 172 4.82 2.04 1.29
C CYS A 172 3.72 0.97 1.27
N VAL A 173 2.78 1.09 2.21
CA VAL A 173 1.53 0.34 2.26
C VAL A 173 0.41 1.34 2.51
N SER A 174 -0.61 1.33 1.66
CA SER A 174 -1.80 2.19 1.81
C SER A 174 -3.06 1.34 1.98
N ILE A 175 -3.93 1.75 2.91
CA ILE A 175 -5.18 1.07 3.24
C ILE A 175 -6.34 2.04 2.98
N GLY A 176 -7.25 1.63 2.12
CA GLY A 176 -8.44 2.36 1.69
C GLY A 176 -9.71 1.91 2.42
N THR A 177 -10.83 2.52 2.05
CA THR A 177 -12.15 2.30 2.68
C THR A 177 -12.66 0.86 2.49
N GLU A 178 -13.66 0.50 3.28
CA GLU A 178 -14.33 -0.81 3.28
C GLU A 178 -13.35 -1.96 3.55
N THR A 179 -12.27 -1.66 4.28
CA THR A 179 -11.20 -2.60 4.61
C THR A 179 -11.22 -2.95 6.08
N TYR A 180 -11.17 -4.24 6.39
CA TYR A 180 -11.27 -4.78 7.74
C TYR A 180 -10.27 -5.92 7.96
N ASP A 181 -9.73 -6.06 9.16
CA ASP A 181 -8.81 -7.15 9.54
C ASP A 181 -7.59 -7.23 8.62
N VAL A 182 -6.67 -6.29 8.82
CA VAL A 182 -5.40 -6.22 8.09
C VAL A 182 -4.24 -6.26 9.06
N ASN A 183 -3.34 -7.20 8.87
CA ASN A 183 -2.11 -7.34 9.63
C ASN A 183 -0.89 -7.07 8.75
N VAL A 184 -0.12 -6.04 9.10
CA VAL A 184 1.12 -5.63 8.42
C VAL A 184 2.27 -5.84 9.40
N THR A 185 3.24 -6.68 9.06
CA THR A 185 4.34 -6.97 10.00
C THR A 185 5.68 -7.21 9.33
N ARG A 186 6.77 -6.79 10.00
CA ARG A 186 8.15 -7.00 9.51
C ARG A 186 8.39 -6.43 8.11
N ILE A 187 7.91 -5.19 7.91
CA ILE A 187 8.10 -4.44 6.66
C ILE A 187 9.20 -3.41 6.82
N THR A 188 10.09 -3.30 5.83
CA THR A 188 11.04 -2.19 5.71
C THR A 188 10.59 -1.26 4.60
N CYS A 189 10.24 -0.03 4.96
CA CYS A 189 9.83 1.04 4.06
C CYS A 189 10.94 2.07 3.88
N GLY A 190 11.21 2.49 2.65
CA GLY A 190 12.07 3.64 2.35
C GLY A 190 13.07 3.43 1.20
N PRO A 191 13.39 4.50 0.44
CA PRO A 191 12.86 5.86 0.55
C PRO A 191 11.39 5.96 0.04
N GLY A 192 10.76 7.14 0.10
CA GLY A 192 9.38 7.34 -0.39
C GLY A 192 8.61 8.47 0.27
N HIS A 193 7.30 8.56 -0.03
CA HIS A 193 6.65 9.87 -0.05
C HIS A 193 6.81 10.64 1.23
N GLY A 194 7.28 11.85 0.99
CA GLY A 194 6.52 13.10 0.89
C GLY A 194 7.39 14.15 0.20
N ILE A 195 7.11 15.44 0.39
CA ILE A 195 6.21 16.22 -0.47
C ILE A 195 7.07 17.05 -1.43
N ARG A 196 6.67 17.15 -2.71
CA ARG A 196 6.92 18.35 -3.52
C ARG A 196 5.67 18.73 -4.30
N ASN A 197 5.29 20.00 -4.20
CA ASN A 197 4.25 20.67 -4.97
C ASN A 197 4.36 20.34 -6.46
N TYR A 198 3.63 19.34 -6.92
CA TYR A 198 3.19 19.25 -8.30
C TYR A 198 1.77 18.71 -8.32
N ASN A 199 0.91 19.49 -8.98
CA ASN A 199 -0.43 19.14 -9.41
C ASN A 199 -0.43 17.80 -10.15
N LEU A 200 -0.58 16.66 -9.46
CA LEU A 200 -0.92 15.39 -10.09
C LEU A 200 -2.36 15.02 -9.75
N LYS A 201 -3.24 15.44 -10.66
CA LYS A 201 -4.62 14.97 -10.80
C LYS A 201 -4.66 13.54 -11.35
N LEU A 202 -4.08 12.57 -10.66
CA LEU A 202 -4.28 11.14 -10.95
C LEU A 202 -4.11 10.48 -9.59
N GLN A 203 -5.16 10.17 -8.84
CA GLN A 203 -5.99 9.00 -9.04
C GLN A 203 -7.34 9.24 -8.32
N LYS A 204 -8.45 8.86 -8.97
CA LYS A 204 -9.80 9.30 -8.59
C LYS A 204 -10.44 8.50 -7.44
N HIS A 205 -9.89 7.34 -7.06
CA HIS A 205 -10.68 6.28 -6.42
C HIS A 205 -10.36 5.89 -4.96
N TRP A 206 -9.17 6.15 -4.42
CA TRP A 206 -8.73 5.49 -3.17
C TRP A 206 -8.62 6.42 -1.98
N LYS A 207 -9.75 6.88 -1.41
CA LYS A 207 -9.68 7.98 -0.45
C LYS A 207 -10.72 7.89 0.65
N LEU A 208 -10.27 7.92 1.91
CA LEU A 208 -11.15 7.89 3.09
C LEU A 208 -11.96 9.20 3.18
N GLY A 209 -13.22 9.14 2.75
CA GLY A 209 -14.21 10.21 2.92
C GLY A 209 -14.19 11.29 1.84
N LYS A 210 -13.51 11.05 0.73
CA LYS A 210 -13.39 12.02 -0.37
C LYS A 210 -14.74 12.22 -1.07
N ASP A 211 -14.97 13.42 -1.60
CA ASP A 211 -16.22 13.77 -2.30
C ASP A 211 -17.45 13.55 -1.38
N ASP A 212 -17.28 13.89 -0.09
CA ASP A 212 -18.28 13.73 0.97
C ASP A 212 -18.78 12.29 1.17
N SER A 213 -17.95 11.30 0.82
CA SER A 213 -18.28 9.88 0.94
C SER A 213 -18.16 9.34 2.36
N GLU A 214 -18.82 8.22 2.61
CA GLU A 214 -18.58 7.40 3.80
C GLU A 214 -17.29 6.60 3.63
N ALA A 215 -16.49 6.55 4.69
CA ALA A 215 -15.34 5.66 4.77
C ALA A 215 -15.33 4.84 6.05
N ILE A 216 -15.09 3.54 5.89
CA ILE A 216 -15.02 2.58 7.00
C ILE A 216 -13.70 1.82 6.94
N VAL A 217 -12.92 1.88 8.01
CA VAL A 217 -11.69 1.10 8.20
C VAL A 217 -11.63 0.62 9.64
N GLU A 218 -11.36 -0.66 9.83
CA GLU A 218 -11.37 -1.24 11.18
C GLU A 218 -10.38 -2.41 11.32
N GLN A 219 -9.86 -2.60 12.54
CA GLN A 219 -9.00 -3.73 12.91
C GLN A 219 -7.74 -3.81 12.05
N ILE A 220 -6.94 -2.75 12.13
CA ILE A 220 -5.68 -2.65 11.42
C ILE A 220 -4.54 -2.79 12.42
N ASN A 221 -3.66 -3.77 12.22
CA ASN A 221 -2.47 -3.95 13.03
C ASN A 221 -1.21 -3.77 12.19
N VAL A 222 -0.36 -2.83 12.56
CA VAL A 222 0.94 -2.58 11.93
C VAL A 222 2.02 -2.77 13.00
N SER A 223 2.88 -3.77 12.84
CA SER A 223 3.83 -4.16 13.88
C SER A 223 5.23 -4.48 13.36
N TYR A 224 6.27 -4.23 14.15
CA TYR A 224 7.65 -4.61 13.78
C TYR A 224 8.13 -4.02 12.44
N CYS A 225 7.65 -2.83 12.09
CA CYS A 225 8.00 -2.17 10.84
C CYS A 225 9.13 -1.14 11.01
N LYS A 226 9.94 -0.99 9.98
CA LYS A 226 11.02 -0.02 9.89
C LYS A 226 10.73 0.99 8.79
N PHE A 227 10.88 2.28 9.10
CA PHE A 227 10.80 3.38 8.13
C PHE A 227 12.14 4.09 8.08
N ALA A 228 12.73 4.25 6.90
CA ALA A 228 14.04 4.88 6.73
C ALA A 228 14.02 5.90 5.58
N GLY A 229 14.30 7.17 5.88
CA GLY A 229 14.31 8.24 4.88
C GLY A 229 12.96 8.43 4.18
N THR A 230 11.85 8.08 4.83
CA THR A 230 10.49 8.37 4.37
C THR A 230 10.05 9.72 4.93
N THR A 231 9.06 10.37 4.34
CA THR A 231 8.54 11.60 4.98
C THR A 231 7.48 11.34 6.03
N ASN A 232 6.85 10.18 6.03
CA ASN A 232 5.94 9.80 7.09
C ASN A 232 6.35 8.44 7.62
N GLY A 233 6.18 8.24 8.94
CA GLY A 233 6.22 6.92 9.53
C GLY A 233 4.84 6.29 9.41
N VAL A 234 4.08 6.36 10.50
CA VAL A 234 2.71 5.89 10.57
C VAL A 234 1.75 7.07 10.43
N ARG A 235 0.83 6.99 9.46
CA ARG A 235 -0.04 8.11 9.07
C ARG A 235 -1.48 7.66 8.87
N ILE A 236 -2.41 8.40 9.46
CA ILE A 236 -3.85 8.34 9.17
C ILE A 236 -4.23 9.64 8.46
N LYS A 237 -4.82 9.55 7.27
CA LYS A 237 -5.31 10.69 6.48
C LYS A 237 -6.78 10.51 6.15
N THR A 238 -7.62 11.51 6.43
CA THR A 238 -9.04 11.48 6.08
C THR A 238 -9.45 12.80 5.44
N TRP A 239 -10.35 12.74 4.47
CA TRP A 239 -10.82 13.92 3.75
C TRP A 239 -11.74 14.78 4.60
N GLN A 240 -11.58 16.10 4.49
CA GLN A 240 -12.62 17.03 4.95
C GLN A 240 -13.93 16.76 4.19
N GLY A 241 -15.05 16.79 4.91
CA GLY A 241 -16.37 16.51 4.35
C GLY A 241 -16.77 15.03 4.46
N GLY A 242 -15.82 14.13 4.71
CA GLY A 242 -16.08 12.70 4.84
C GLY A 242 -16.96 12.32 6.03
N SER A 243 -17.45 11.08 6.02
CA SER A 243 -18.22 10.49 7.12
C SER A 243 -17.80 9.03 7.37
N GLY A 244 -18.35 8.37 8.40
CA GLY A 244 -17.97 7.00 8.78
C GLY A 244 -16.88 6.97 9.87
N TYR A 245 -16.02 5.96 9.87
CA TYR A 245 -15.01 5.75 10.92
C TYR A 245 -13.72 5.07 10.46
N ALA A 246 -12.64 5.39 11.17
CA ALA A 246 -11.39 4.63 11.20
C ALA A 246 -11.12 4.25 12.66
N LYS A 247 -11.23 2.96 13.01
CA LYS A 247 -11.17 2.50 14.41
C LYS A 247 -10.37 1.23 14.63
N GLU A 248 -9.95 1.01 15.87
CA GLU A 248 -9.26 -0.22 16.29
C GLU A 248 -7.97 -0.42 15.46
N ILE A 249 -7.14 0.64 15.44
CA ILE A 249 -5.89 0.68 14.69
C ILE A 249 -4.73 0.63 15.67
N THR A 250 -3.80 -0.29 15.47
CA THR A 250 -2.61 -0.44 16.30
C THR A 250 -1.34 -0.28 15.47
N PHE A 251 -0.45 0.58 15.94
CA PHE A 251 0.92 0.71 15.46
C PHE A 251 1.88 0.34 16.60
N SER A 252 2.58 -0.79 16.49
CA SER A 252 3.43 -1.33 17.56
C SER A 252 4.84 -1.66 17.10
N HIS A 253 5.83 -1.50 17.97
CA HIS A 253 7.24 -1.84 17.69
C HIS A 253 7.77 -1.23 16.38
N ILE A 254 7.53 0.07 16.19
CA ILE A 254 7.93 0.79 14.97
C ILE A 254 9.32 1.40 15.16
N THR A 255 10.21 1.20 14.18
CA THR A 255 11.55 1.80 14.20
C THR A 255 11.72 2.82 13.08
N LEU A 256 12.15 4.03 13.43
CA LEU A 256 12.25 5.19 12.54
C LEU A 256 13.70 5.60 12.34
N TYR A 257 14.10 5.88 11.10
CA TYR A 257 15.43 6.38 10.77
C TYR A 257 15.33 7.59 9.86
N SER A 258 15.58 8.78 10.41
CA SER A 258 15.57 10.04 9.67
C SER A 258 14.26 10.26 8.90
N VAL A 259 13.13 9.99 9.56
CA VAL A 259 11.78 10.14 8.99
C VAL A 259 11.32 11.59 9.14
N GLU A 260 10.75 12.23 8.12
CA GLU A 260 10.35 13.65 8.24
C GLU A 260 9.29 13.85 9.34
N LYS A 261 8.11 13.22 9.20
CA LYS A 261 6.98 13.29 10.13
C LYS A 261 6.60 11.89 10.64
N PRO A 262 7.19 11.42 11.73
CA PRO A 262 7.02 10.05 12.21
C PRO A 262 5.60 9.58 12.50
N ILE A 263 4.80 10.37 13.24
CA ILE A 263 3.43 10.02 13.60
C ILE A 263 2.49 11.15 13.15
N VAL A 264 1.52 10.82 12.30
CA VAL A 264 0.59 11.81 11.74
C VAL A 264 -0.86 11.31 11.78
N ILE A 265 -1.75 12.16 12.27
CA ILE A 265 -3.18 12.10 11.97
C ILE A 265 -3.57 13.43 11.32
N ASP A 266 -4.17 13.36 10.14
CA ASP A 266 -4.62 14.54 9.38
C ASP A 266 -6.05 14.32 8.88
N GLN A 267 -7.03 14.91 9.58
CA GLN A 267 -8.43 14.94 9.16
C GLN A 267 -8.77 16.15 8.26
N TYR A 268 -7.79 17.00 7.95
CA TYR A 268 -7.94 18.20 7.13
C TYR A 268 -7.49 17.98 5.68
N TYR A 269 -7.39 16.72 5.25
CA TYR A 269 -6.85 16.38 3.94
C TYR A 269 -7.81 16.79 2.80
N CYS A 270 -7.25 17.34 1.72
CA CYS A 270 -7.95 17.90 0.56
C CYS A 270 -7.02 18.01 -0.66
N VAL A 271 -7.55 18.17 -1.88
CA VAL A 271 -6.71 18.40 -3.10
C VAL A 271 -6.48 19.89 -3.39
N GLY A 272 -5.24 20.24 -3.74
CA GLY A 272 -4.79 21.60 -4.04
C GLY A 272 -3.61 21.99 -3.14
N ASP A 273 -3.12 23.23 -3.25
CA ASP A 273 -2.01 23.78 -2.43
C ASP A 273 -2.33 23.90 -0.92
N HIS A 274 -3.25 23.09 -0.36
CA HIS A 274 -3.87 23.26 0.96
C HIS A 274 -4.56 24.64 1.20
N ASN A 275 -4.38 25.59 0.27
CA ASN A 275 -4.83 26.98 0.38
C ASN A 275 -6.29 27.21 -0.06
N ASN A 276 -6.90 26.24 -0.76
CA ASN A 276 -8.28 26.34 -1.28
C ASN A 276 -9.20 25.26 -0.71
N CYS A 277 -8.89 24.72 0.46
CA CYS A 277 -9.74 23.72 1.09
C CYS A 277 -10.92 24.41 1.77
N GLU A 278 -12.12 24.21 1.21
CA GLU A 278 -13.34 24.66 1.86
C GLU A 278 -13.45 23.99 3.22
N ASN A 279 -13.67 24.78 4.27
CA ASN A 279 -13.89 24.22 5.58
C ASN A 279 -15.22 23.45 5.58
N LYS A 280 -15.15 22.13 5.79
CA LYS A 280 -16.33 21.24 5.86
C LYS A 280 -16.56 20.83 7.31
N THR A 281 -17.83 20.65 7.67
CA THR A 281 -18.25 20.35 9.04
C THR A 281 -18.36 18.85 9.34
N SER A 282 -18.23 17.97 8.36
CA SER A 282 -18.18 16.51 8.54
C SER A 282 -16.75 16.00 8.38
N ALA A 283 -16.39 14.98 9.16
CA ALA A 283 -15.16 14.23 8.99
C ALA A 283 -15.36 12.75 9.35
N VAL A 284 -14.48 11.89 8.86
CA VAL A 284 -14.41 10.47 9.25
C VAL A 284 -13.99 10.39 10.72
N GLN A 285 -14.75 9.71 11.58
CA GLN A 285 -14.41 9.59 13.01
C GLN A 285 -13.18 8.69 13.19
N VAL A 286 -12.05 9.27 13.60
CA VAL A 286 -10.86 8.51 14.01
C VAL A 286 -10.97 8.20 15.50
N ARG A 287 -10.94 6.92 15.88
CA ARG A 287 -10.99 6.52 17.29
C ARG A 287 -10.25 5.23 17.60
N ASP A 288 -9.96 4.99 18.88
CA ASP A 288 -9.37 3.73 19.35
C ASP A 288 -8.07 3.38 18.59
N VAL A 289 -7.17 4.36 18.49
CA VAL A 289 -5.86 4.21 17.85
C VAL A 289 -4.79 4.06 18.91
N HIS A 290 -4.01 2.99 18.84
CA HIS A 290 -2.96 2.69 19.79
C HIS A 290 -1.58 2.77 19.12
N TYR A 291 -0.72 3.65 19.62
CA TYR A 291 0.69 3.71 19.27
C TYR A 291 1.51 3.18 20.44
N SER A 292 2.29 2.11 20.22
CA SER A 292 3.16 1.53 21.25
C SER A 292 4.57 1.25 20.74
N GLU A 293 5.57 1.55 21.56
CA GLU A 293 6.98 1.24 21.28
C GLU A 293 7.47 1.79 19.92
N VAL A 294 7.07 3.02 19.61
CA VAL A 294 7.54 3.76 18.43
C VAL A 294 8.83 4.48 18.79
N LYS A 295 9.94 4.13 18.15
CA LYS A 295 11.26 4.67 18.47
C LYS A 295 12.10 5.03 17.26
N GLY A 296 13.00 6.00 17.41
CA GLY A 296 14.00 6.31 16.39
C GLY A 296 14.20 7.80 16.19
N THR A 297 14.43 8.21 14.93
CA THR A 297 14.79 9.60 14.63
C THR A 297 13.88 10.27 13.60
N SER A 298 13.64 11.56 13.84
CA SER A 298 12.89 12.49 13.00
C SER A 298 13.86 13.46 12.30
N SER A 299 13.57 13.84 11.06
CA SER A 299 14.36 14.81 10.30
C SER A 299 13.74 16.20 10.18
N SER A 300 12.48 16.40 10.63
CA SER A 300 11.72 17.63 10.33
C SER A 300 11.34 18.51 11.52
N GLY A 301 11.87 18.28 12.72
CA GLY A 301 11.57 19.10 13.91
C GLY A 301 10.14 18.95 14.44
N ILE A 302 9.27 18.16 13.79
CA ILE A 302 7.91 17.80 14.25
C ILE A 302 7.82 16.27 14.25
N ALA A 303 7.90 15.65 15.42
CA ALA A 303 7.84 14.19 15.56
C ALA A 303 6.40 13.64 15.52
N ILE A 304 5.46 14.38 16.10
CA ILE A 304 4.07 13.95 16.26
C ILE A 304 3.14 15.09 15.86
N SER A 305 2.25 14.84 14.90
CA SER A 305 1.26 15.81 14.44
C SER A 305 -0.13 15.20 14.43
N LEU A 306 -0.98 15.63 15.36
CA LEU A 306 -2.39 15.21 15.41
C LEU A 306 -3.29 16.40 15.07
N ALA A 307 -3.81 16.42 13.84
CA ALA A 307 -4.73 17.45 13.37
C ALA A 307 -6.11 16.81 13.14
N CYS A 308 -6.96 16.90 14.16
CA CYS A 308 -8.29 16.32 14.14
C CYS A 308 -9.38 17.40 14.03
N SER A 309 -10.51 17.03 13.42
CA SER A 309 -11.65 17.93 13.16
C SER A 309 -12.28 18.43 14.46
N GLU A 310 -12.68 19.70 14.50
CA GLU A 310 -13.41 20.29 15.64
C GLU A 310 -14.79 19.66 15.83
N THR A 311 -15.47 19.30 14.74
CA THR A 311 -16.82 18.73 14.76
C THR A 311 -16.82 17.21 14.94
N THR A 312 -15.68 16.56 14.69
CA THR A 312 -15.51 15.11 14.86
C THR A 312 -14.11 14.82 15.42
N PRO A 313 -13.86 15.19 16.70
CA PRO A 313 -12.55 15.06 17.35
C PRO A 313 -12.06 13.62 17.39
N CYS A 314 -10.75 13.42 17.37
CA CYS A 314 -10.17 12.10 17.57
C CYS A 314 -10.36 11.63 19.01
N ALA A 315 -10.81 10.38 19.21
CA ALA A 315 -11.12 9.84 20.53
C ALA A 315 -10.32 8.56 20.83
N GLY A 316 -10.00 8.30 22.10
CA GLY A 316 -9.35 7.04 22.49
C GLY A 316 -7.96 6.83 21.89
N ILE A 317 -7.23 7.91 21.57
CA ILE A 317 -5.85 7.80 21.08
C ILE A 317 -4.96 7.46 22.28
N THR A 318 -4.19 6.38 22.18
CA THR A 318 -3.24 5.98 23.22
C THR A 318 -1.82 6.03 22.67
N MET A 319 -0.93 6.67 23.42
CA MET A 319 0.50 6.73 23.11
C MET A 319 1.29 6.12 24.27
N GLU A 320 2.01 5.04 23.97
CA GLU A 320 2.72 4.24 24.95
C GLU A 320 4.18 4.02 24.55
N ASN A 321 5.12 4.37 25.43
CA ASN A 321 6.56 4.10 25.23
C ASN A 321 7.11 4.66 23.90
N ILE A 322 6.81 5.93 23.60
CA ILE A 322 7.25 6.64 22.40
C ILE A 322 8.59 7.35 22.66
N ASN A 323 9.59 7.16 21.80
CA ASN A 323 10.89 7.84 21.91
C ASN A 323 11.45 8.20 20.53
N ILE A 324 11.17 9.43 20.11
CA ILE A 324 11.58 9.98 18.82
C ILE A 324 12.52 11.16 19.08
N GLN A 325 13.70 11.14 18.47
CA GLN A 325 14.74 12.16 18.65
C GLN A 325 15.02 12.88 17.34
N SER A 326 15.51 14.12 17.41
CA SER A 326 15.91 14.84 16.19
C SER A 326 17.18 14.23 15.61
N THR A 327 17.29 14.20 14.28
CA THR A 327 18.58 13.99 13.62
C THR A 327 19.47 15.23 13.66
N ASN A 328 18.90 16.41 13.95
CA ASN A 328 19.64 17.66 14.03
C ASN A 328 20.37 17.79 15.38
N GLN A 329 21.68 18.04 15.36
CA GLN A 329 22.46 18.21 16.59
C GLN A 329 21.95 19.40 17.41
N GLY A 330 21.48 19.12 18.64
CA GLY A 330 20.90 20.14 19.53
C GLY A 330 19.51 20.62 19.13
N GLY A 331 18.87 19.99 18.13
CA GLY A 331 17.49 20.25 17.77
C GLY A 331 16.53 19.48 18.67
N ASP A 332 15.51 20.18 19.19
CA ASP A 332 14.39 19.54 19.85
C ASP A 332 13.33 19.16 18.81
N GLU A 333 12.73 17.98 18.97
CA GLU A 333 11.54 17.61 18.22
C GLU A 333 10.30 18.15 18.94
N THR A 334 9.38 18.71 18.18
CA THR A 334 8.12 19.27 18.69
C THR A 334 6.94 18.36 18.36
N THR A 335 5.81 18.65 19.01
CA THR A 335 4.53 17.96 18.76
C THR A 335 3.43 18.98 18.50
N THR A 336 2.49 18.67 17.63
CA THR A 336 1.25 19.43 17.45
C THR A 336 0.04 18.56 17.76
N CYS A 337 -0.98 19.15 18.39
CA CYS A 337 -2.20 18.45 18.72
C CYS A 337 -3.41 19.39 18.68
N TYR A 338 -4.41 19.01 17.89
CA TYR A 338 -5.68 19.73 17.72
C TYR A 338 -6.83 18.72 17.80
N ASN A 339 -7.80 18.99 18.67
CA ASN A 339 -9.04 18.22 18.84
C ASN A 339 -8.85 16.70 18.96
N ALA A 340 -7.88 16.27 19.77
CA ALA A 340 -7.61 14.85 19.99
C ALA A 340 -7.54 14.53 21.48
N GLN A 341 -8.23 13.47 21.90
CA GLN A 341 -8.12 12.92 23.25
C GLN A 341 -6.99 11.88 23.28
N VAL A 342 -5.86 12.27 23.88
CA VAL A 342 -4.66 11.43 23.96
C VAL A 342 -4.40 10.96 25.39
N ASN A 343 -4.37 9.64 25.57
CA ASN A 343 -3.96 8.96 26.79
C ASN A 343 -2.50 8.55 26.69
N LYS A 344 -1.66 9.05 27.59
CA LYS A 344 -0.23 8.72 27.64
C LYS A 344 0.02 7.59 28.64
N LYS A 345 0.81 6.59 28.25
CA LYS A 345 1.30 5.50 29.11
C LYS A 345 2.82 5.37 29.00
N GLY A 346 3.49 5.14 30.12
CA GLY A 346 4.96 5.10 30.13
C GLY A 346 5.58 6.43 29.70
N TYR A 347 6.70 6.36 28.97
CA TYR A 347 7.38 7.56 28.45
C TYR A 347 6.83 7.94 27.06
N VAL A 348 6.69 9.24 26.82
CA VAL A 348 6.34 9.80 25.50
C VAL A 348 7.26 10.97 25.25
N VAL A 349 8.24 10.77 24.37
CA VAL A 349 9.28 11.75 24.01
C VAL A 349 9.30 11.90 22.48
N PRO A 350 9.12 13.12 21.94
CA PRO A 350 8.83 14.36 22.67
C PRO A 350 7.44 14.33 23.32
N SER A 351 7.29 15.07 24.43
CA SER A 351 6.03 15.10 25.18
C SER A 351 4.95 15.81 24.37
N ILE A 352 3.82 15.14 24.16
CA ILE A 352 2.62 15.73 23.56
C ILE A 352 1.66 16.29 24.63
N SER A 353 1.05 17.43 24.31
CA SER A 353 -0.04 18.04 25.08
C SER A 353 -1.18 18.37 24.14
N CYS A 354 -2.37 17.87 24.44
CA CYS A 354 -3.59 18.12 23.67
C CYS A 354 -4.55 18.93 24.54
N PRO A 355 -4.89 20.17 24.16
CA PRO A 355 -5.92 20.91 24.86
C PRO A 355 -7.26 20.16 24.73
N THR A 356 -7.92 19.96 25.86
CA THR A 356 -9.24 19.30 25.96
C THR A 356 -10.36 20.23 25.58
#